data_AF-A0A6M0CX29-F1
#
_entry.id   AF-A0A6M0CX29-F1
#
_cell.length_a   1.000
_cell.length_b   1.000
_cell.length_c   1.000
_cell.angle_alpha   90.00
_cell.angle_beta   90.00
_cell.angle_gamma   90.00
#
_symmetry.space_group_name_H-M   'P 1'
#
loop_
_entity.id
_entity.type
_entity.pdbx_description
1 polymer ?
#
loop_
_entity_poly.entity_id
_entity_poly.type
_entity_poly.pdbx_seq_one_letter_code
_entity_poly.pdbx_strand_id
1 'polypeptide(L)'
;MHVPRQLLYPGLNNLHYRLLRPGQHPRRSLPCQVAVKLDCPGGAVDTADNPGLAPLHLPASLRQHGLDLQHLEQDVAFRIAPYRHMAPGDAITLRWADLRLDLAPLPADAVGTAVNGVIPREVILEAGSDDRLQASYCILDRVGNSSHWAPPACLRVRGERLPRHFYTYS
;
A
#
# COMPACT_ATOMS: atom_id res chain seq x y z
N MET A 1 19.32 17.72 10.88
CA MET A 1 19.64 17.09 12.19
C MET A 1 19.45 15.60 12.00
N HIS A 2 20.49 14.79 12.21
CA HIS A 2 20.44 13.33 12.04
C HIS A 2 20.54 12.67 13.41
N VAL A 3 19.56 11.84 13.78
CA VAL A 3 19.58 11.08 15.05
C VAL A 3 20.12 9.68 14.75
N PRO A 4 21.22 9.25 15.39
CA PRO A 4 21.75 7.90 15.20
C PRO A 4 20.69 6.82 15.48
N ARG A 5 20.57 5.83 14.59
CA ARG A 5 19.61 4.72 14.72
C ARG A 5 19.70 3.98 16.06
N GLN A 6 20.90 3.88 16.63
CA GLN A 6 21.17 3.22 17.92
C GLN A 6 20.46 3.89 19.10
N LEU A 7 20.04 5.15 18.96
CA LEU A 7 19.33 5.92 19.99
C LEU A 7 17.80 5.88 19.81
N LEU A 8 17.31 5.19 18.79
CA LEU A 8 15.88 5.08 18.49
C LEU A 8 15.39 3.67 18.83
N TYR A 9 14.37 3.60 19.66
CA TYR A 9 13.70 2.34 20.00
C TYR A 9 12.36 2.26 19.25
N PRO A 10 11.86 1.07 18.87
CA PRO A 10 10.49 0.95 18.36
C PRO A 10 9.48 1.53 19.35
N GLY A 11 8.48 2.27 18.86
CA GLY A 11 7.44 2.91 19.66
C GLY A 11 7.61 4.42 19.82
N LEU A 12 7.03 4.99 20.88
CA LEU A 12 7.09 6.43 21.15
C LEU A 12 8.39 6.79 21.87
N ASN A 13 9.17 7.69 21.27
CA ASN A 13 10.43 8.16 21.81
C ASN A 13 10.33 9.64 22.17
N ASN A 14 10.88 10.02 23.32
CA ASN A 14 10.96 11.42 23.75
C ASN A 14 12.29 12.03 23.32
N LEU A 15 12.27 12.78 22.22
CA LEU A 15 13.44 13.47 21.72
C LEU A 15 13.52 14.88 22.30
N HIS A 16 14.73 15.29 22.65
CA HIS A 16 15.03 16.67 23.01
C HIS A 16 16.46 16.96 22.56
N TYR A 17 16.74 18.21 22.24
CA TYR A 17 18.10 18.62 21.94
C TYR A 17 18.68 19.43 23.10
N ARG A 18 20.01 19.41 23.19
CA ARG A 18 20.75 20.20 24.17
C ARG A 18 21.72 21.09 23.41
N LEU A 19 21.59 22.40 23.62
CA LEU A 19 22.50 23.40 23.05
C LEU A 19 23.65 23.63 24.04
N LEU A 20 24.86 23.30 23.58
CA LEU A 20 26.10 23.56 24.31
C LEU A 20 26.72 24.85 23.75
N ARG A 21 26.96 25.83 24.62
CA ARG A 21 27.67 27.07 24.28
C ARG A 21 28.88 27.19 25.20
N PRO A 22 30.09 27.46 24.67
CA PRO A 22 31.28 27.63 25.51
C PRO A 22 31.03 28.67 26.61
N GLY A 23 31.38 28.34 27.85
CA GLY A 23 31.20 29.23 29.02
C GLY A 23 29.76 29.36 29.53
N GLN A 24 28.78 28.65 28.96
CA GLN A 24 27.39 28.66 29.42
C GLN A 24 26.90 27.28 29.84
N HIS A 25 25.95 27.24 30.77
CA HIS A 25 25.27 25.99 31.11
C HIS A 25 24.48 25.45 29.91
N PRO A 26 24.50 24.12 29.70
CA PRO A 26 23.73 23.50 28.62
C PRO A 26 22.24 23.81 28.72
N ARG A 27 21.62 24.28 27.62
CA ARG A 27 20.18 24.53 27.56
C ARG A 27 19.48 23.38 26.87
N ARG A 28 18.41 22.85 27.48
CA ARG A 28 17.62 21.72 26.96
C ARG A 28 16.33 22.23 26.32
N SER A 29 15.93 21.66 25.19
CA SER A 29 14.62 21.92 24.60
C SER A 29 13.50 21.22 25.39
N LEU A 30 12.25 21.62 25.14
CA LEU A 30 11.10 20.80 25.54
C LEU A 30 11.18 19.42 24.83
N PRO A 31 10.71 18.34 25.49
CA PRO A 31 10.63 17.03 24.87
C PRO A 31 9.55 17.02 23.77
N CYS A 32 9.84 16.33 22.68
CA CYS A 32 8.93 16.05 21.58
C CYS A 32 8.76 14.53 21.46
N GLN A 33 7.51 14.05 21.42
CA GLN A 33 7.23 12.64 21.18
C GLN A 33 7.27 12.34 19.68
N VAL A 34 8.05 11.33 19.31
CA VAL A 34 8.15 10.86 17.92
C VAL A 34 7.84 9.37 17.89
N ALA A 35 6.91 8.97 17.01
CA ALA A 35 6.65 7.57 16.73
C ALA A 35 7.76 7.01 15.84
N VAL A 36 8.39 5.93 16.27
CA VAL A 36 9.43 5.23 15.54
C VAL A 36 8.93 3.83 15.24
N LYS A 37 8.71 3.53 13.97
CA LYS A 37 8.45 2.17 13.48
C LYS A 37 9.60 1.80 12.55
N LEU A 38 10.43 0.87 13.00
CA LEU A 38 11.62 0.40 12.25
C LEU A 38 11.29 -0.76 11.31
N ASP A 39 10.16 -1.43 11.54
CA ASP A 39 9.74 -2.58 10.76
C ASP A 39 8.79 -2.14 9.63
N CYS A 40 9.17 -2.44 8.40
CA CYS A 40 8.39 -2.13 7.22
C CYS A 40 7.18 -3.09 7.08
N PRO A 41 6.00 -2.63 6.66
CA PRO A 41 4.90 -3.52 6.27
C PRO A 41 5.37 -4.52 5.20
N GLY A 42 5.05 -5.80 5.39
CA GLY A 42 5.51 -6.89 4.50
C GLY A 42 6.94 -7.37 4.76
N GLY A 43 7.71 -6.71 5.64
CA GLY A 43 9.07 -7.10 5.98
C GLY A 43 10.14 -6.40 5.14
N ALA A 44 11.35 -6.97 5.11
CA ALA A 44 12.48 -6.41 4.38
C ALA A 44 12.28 -6.56 2.87
N VAL A 45 12.66 -5.51 2.12
CA VAL A 45 12.56 -5.48 0.67
C VAL A 45 13.96 -5.48 0.08
N ASP A 46 14.28 -6.52 -0.70
CA ASP A 46 15.55 -6.68 -1.42
C ASP A 46 15.37 -6.73 -2.95
N THR A 47 14.13 -6.92 -3.42
CA THR A 47 13.74 -7.01 -4.83
C THR A 47 12.79 -5.89 -5.27
N ALA A 48 12.49 -5.82 -6.57
CA ALA A 48 11.55 -4.83 -7.11
C ALA A 48 10.12 -5.00 -6.56
N ASP A 49 9.66 -6.26 -6.53
CA ASP A 49 8.42 -6.68 -5.87
C ASP A 49 8.76 -7.37 -4.54
N ASN A 50 7.98 -7.15 -3.50
CA ASN A 50 8.24 -7.67 -2.15
C ASN A 50 7.73 -9.11 -1.99
N PRO A 51 8.60 -10.14 -1.91
CA PRO A 51 8.20 -11.54 -1.77
C PRO A 51 7.57 -11.85 -0.39
N GLY A 52 7.73 -10.97 0.59
CA GLY A 52 7.09 -11.07 1.91
C GLY A 52 5.59 -10.75 1.89
N LEU A 53 5.06 -10.23 0.78
CA LEU A 53 3.63 -10.01 0.56
C LEU A 53 3.02 -11.11 -0.30
N ALA A 54 1.84 -11.60 0.11
CA ALA A 54 1.07 -12.49 -0.73
C ALA A 54 0.49 -11.72 -1.94
N PRO A 55 0.44 -12.31 -3.15
CA PRO A 55 -0.23 -11.70 -4.29
C PRO A 55 -1.69 -11.38 -4.00
N LEU A 56 -2.22 -10.38 -4.71
CA LEU A 56 -3.64 -10.01 -4.61
C LEU A 56 -4.52 -11.23 -4.98
N HIS A 57 -5.43 -11.60 -4.09
CA HIS A 57 -6.31 -12.75 -4.33
C HIS A 57 -7.59 -12.30 -5.03
N LEU A 58 -7.69 -12.68 -6.31
CA LEU A 58 -8.89 -12.50 -7.13
C LEU A 58 -9.72 -13.79 -7.19
N PRO A 59 -11.04 -13.72 -7.48
CA PRO A 59 -11.90 -14.87 -7.69
C PRO A 59 -11.28 -15.90 -8.65
N ALA A 60 -11.42 -17.18 -8.33
CA ALA A 60 -10.82 -18.27 -9.10
C ALA A 60 -11.31 -18.28 -10.56
N SER A 61 -12.57 -17.91 -10.79
CA SER A 61 -13.16 -17.77 -12.12
C SER A 61 -12.38 -16.81 -13.01
N LEU A 62 -11.96 -15.66 -12.49
CA LEU A 62 -11.18 -14.66 -13.23
C LEU A 62 -9.78 -15.15 -13.57
N ARG A 63 -9.15 -15.92 -12.67
CA ARG A 63 -7.84 -16.53 -12.94
C ARG A 63 -7.89 -17.63 -13.99
N GLN A 64 -8.98 -18.39 -14.03
CA GLN A 64 -9.15 -19.51 -14.97
C GLN A 64 -9.62 -19.06 -16.36
N HIS A 65 -10.59 -18.15 -16.41
CA HIS A 65 -11.28 -17.79 -17.66
C HIS A 65 -10.91 -16.39 -18.16
N GLY A 66 -10.28 -15.56 -17.31
CA GLY A 66 -10.11 -14.14 -17.55
C GLY A 66 -11.37 -13.34 -17.19
N LEU A 67 -11.30 -12.03 -17.43
CA LEU A 67 -12.41 -11.10 -17.31
C LEU A 67 -12.84 -10.65 -18.70
N ASP A 68 -14.14 -10.67 -18.96
CA ASP A 68 -14.72 -10.15 -20.21
C ASP A 68 -15.46 -8.85 -19.90
N LEU A 69 -15.00 -7.74 -20.50
CA LEU A 69 -15.57 -6.41 -20.29
C LEU A 69 -17.00 -6.30 -20.82
N GLN A 70 -17.38 -7.08 -21.83
CA GLN A 70 -18.74 -7.06 -22.39
C GLN A 70 -19.77 -7.69 -21.43
N HIS A 71 -19.31 -8.62 -20.60
CA HIS A 71 -20.13 -9.34 -19.62
C HIS A 71 -19.83 -8.92 -18.17
N LEU A 72 -19.10 -7.80 -17.99
CA LEU A 72 -18.81 -7.26 -16.67
C LEU A 72 -20.03 -6.52 -16.16
N GLU A 73 -20.84 -7.18 -15.35
CA GLU A 73 -22.07 -6.62 -14.76
C GLU A 73 -21.83 -6.01 -13.36
N GLN A 74 -20.74 -6.39 -12.69
CA GLN A 74 -20.50 -6.10 -11.27
C GLN A 74 -19.03 -5.78 -10.99
N ASP A 75 -18.77 -5.20 -9.84
CA ASP A 75 -17.42 -4.97 -9.32
C ASP A 75 -16.68 -6.30 -9.08
N VAL A 76 -15.35 -6.24 -9.12
CA VAL A 76 -14.51 -7.42 -8.85
C VAL A 76 -14.07 -7.43 -7.40
N ALA A 77 -14.53 -8.40 -6.63
CA ALA A 77 -14.02 -8.62 -5.28
C ALA A 77 -12.53 -8.97 -5.28
N PHE A 78 -11.80 -8.49 -4.28
CA PHE A 78 -10.42 -8.89 -4.01
C PHE A 78 -10.22 -9.17 -2.53
N ARG A 79 -9.13 -9.89 -2.25
CA ARG A 79 -8.66 -10.16 -0.89
C ARG A 79 -7.15 -10.00 -0.80
N ILE A 80 -6.71 -9.32 0.24
CA ILE A 80 -5.31 -9.22 0.65
C ILE A 80 -5.14 -10.05 1.93
N ALA A 81 -4.17 -10.96 1.93
CA ALA A 81 -3.86 -11.75 3.11
C ALA A 81 -3.26 -10.85 4.22
N PRO A 82 -3.44 -11.19 5.51
CA PRO A 82 -2.70 -10.53 6.57
C PRO A 82 -1.20 -10.55 6.27
N TYR A 83 -0.51 -9.44 6.52
CA TYR A 83 0.91 -9.28 6.23
C TYR A 83 1.74 -9.01 7.48
N ARG A 84 3.04 -9.26 7.37
CA ARG A 84 3.98 -9.03 8.46
C ARG A 84 4.05 -7.53 8.80
N HIS A 85 4.10 -7.19 10.09
CA HIS A 85 4.14 -5.81 10.58
C HIS A 85 2.92 -4.95 10.21
N MET A 86 1.79 -5.59 9.93
CA MET A 86 0.48 -4.95 9.76
C MET A 86 0.14 -4.13 11.00
N ALA A 87 -0.27 -2.89 10.79
CA ALA A 87 -0.55 -1.95 11.86
C ALA A 87 -1.77 -1.07 11.55
N PRO A 88 -2.47 -0.54 12.57
CA PRO A 88 -3.54 0.41 12.34
C PRO A 88 -3.02 1.64 11.61
N GLY A 89 -3.81 2.17 10.68
CA GLY A 89 -3.47 3.33 9.86
C GLY A 89 -2.56 3.03 8.68
N ASP A 90 -2.19 1.77 8.45
CA ASP A 90 -1.55 1.37 7.20
C ASP A 90 -2.49 1.71 6.03
N ALA A 91 -1.99 2.49 5.07
CA ALA A 91 -2.71 2.90 3.87
C ALA A 91 -2.33 1.98 2.72
N ILE A 92 -3.33 1.40 2.04
CA ILE A 92 -3.12 0.44 0.96
C ILE A 92 -3.52 1.10 -0.36
N THR A 93 -2.62 1.05 -1.34
CA THR A 93 -2.92 1.44 -2.72
C THR A 93 -2.92 0.19 -3.58
N LEU A 94 -4.06 -0.12 -4.19
CA LEU A 94 -4.21 -1.16 -5.20
C LEU A 94 -3.85 -0.61 -6.57
N ARG A 95 -3.18 -1.42 -7.39
CA ARG A 95 -2.91 -1.14 -8.80
C ARG A 95 -3.66 -2.15 -9.66
N TRP A 96 -4.43 -1.65 -10.61
CA TRP A 96 -5.08 -2.43 -11.67
C TRP A 96 -4.63 -1.88 -13.02
N ALA A 97 -3.77 -2.61 -13.73
CA ALA A 97 -3.02 -2.08 -14.87
C ALA A 97 -2.25 -0.79 -14.50
N ASP A 98 -2.55 0.34 -15.12
CA ASP A 98 -1.98 1.66 -14.85
C ASP A 98 -2.77 2.48 -13.81
N LEU A 99 -4.00 2.05 -13.49
CA LEU A 99 -4.88 2.75 -12.55
C LEU A 99 -4.58 2.38 -11.10
N ARG A 100 -4.82 3.34 -10.20
CA ARG A 100 -4.60 3.19 -8.77
C ARG A 100 -5.89 3.46 -8.00
N LEU A 101 -6.13 2.64 -6.99
CA LEU A 101 -7.26 2.74 -6.09
C LEU A 101 -6.73 2.75 -4.65
N ASP A 102 -6.94 3.86 -3.95
CA ASP A 102 -6.59 3.98 -2.54
C ASP A 102 -7.72 3.44 -1.66
N LEU A 103 -7.36 2.55 -0.73
CA LEU A 103 -8.28 2.04 0.27
C LEU A 103 -8.29 2.97 1.48
N ALA A 104 -9.38 2.89 2.26
CA ALA A 104 -9.41 3.51 3.57
C ALA A 104 -8.27 2.97 4.46
N PRO A 105 -7.61 3.82 5.26
CA PRO A 105 -6.58 3.37 6.19
C PRO A 105 -7.09 2.28 7.13
N LEU A 106 -6.24 1.30 7.41
CA LEU A 106 -6.63 0.11 8.16
C LEU A 106 -7.10 0.47 9.59
N PRO A 107 -8.32 0.09 10.00
CA PRO A 107 -8.75 0.28 11.38
C PRO A 107 -8.05 -0.71 12.32
N ALA A 108 -8.07 -0.41 13.63
CA ALA A 108 -7.31 -1.18 14.61
C ALA A 108 -7.78 -2.63 14.77
N ASP A 109 -9.07 -2.88 14.56
CA ASP A 109 -9.72 -4.19 14.63
C ASP A 109 -9.44 -5.08 13.40
N ALA A 110 -9.02 -4.50 12.28
CA ALA A 110 -8.67 -5.25 11.07
C ALA A 110 -7.24 -5.80 11.09
N VAL A 111 -6.39 -5.39 12.03
CA VAL A 111 -5.01 -5.87 12.14
C VAL A 111 -4.96 -7.39 12.36
N GLY A 112 -4.16 -8.08 11.56
CA GLY A 112 -4.04 -9.54 11.59
C GLY A 112 -5.16 -10.28 10.86
N THR A 113 -6.10 -9.56 10.24
CA THR A 113 -7.18 -10.14 9.43
C THR A 113 -6.97 -9.84 7.94
N ALA A 114 -7.70 -10.57 7.08
CA ALA A 114 -7.62 -10.32 5.64
C ALA A 114 -8.40 -9.06 5.28
N VAL A 115 -7.81 -8.21 4.43
CA VAL A 115 -8.49 -7.04 3.90
C VAL A 115 -9.28 -7.48 2.67
N ASN A 116 -10.60 -7.27 2.70
CA ASN A 116 -11.48 -7.53 1.57
C ASN A 116 -11.97 -6.20 0.99
N GLY A 117 -12.14 -6.15 -0.32
CA GLY A 117 -12.66 -4.98 -0.99
C GLY A 117 -13.15 -5.32 -2.39
N VAL A 118 -13.49 -4.28 -3.14
CA VAL A 118 -13.93 -4.41 -4.53
C VAL A 118 -13.15 -3.45 -5.41
N ILE A 119 -12.84 -3.88 -6.63
CA ILE A 119 -12.34 -3.04 -7.70
C ILE A 119 -13.58 -2.58 -8.47
N PRO A 120 -13.90 -1.27 -8.45
CA PRO A 120 -15.10 -0.77 -9.10
C PRO A 120 -15.08 -1.05 -10.59
N ARG A 121 -16.24 -1.42 -11.13
CA ARG A 121 -16.43 -1.72 -12.56
C ARG A 121 -15.87 -0.63 -13.47
N GLU A 122 -16.07 0.63 -13.11
CA GLU A 122 -15.58 1.80 -13.87
C GLU A 122 -14.05 1.80 -14.03
N VAL A 123 -13.31 1.43 -12.98
CA VAL A 123 -11.84 1.32 -13.04
C VAL A 123 -11.44 0.22 -14.01
N ILE A 124 -12.15 -0.90 -14.01
CA ILE A 124 -11.85 -2.04 -14.88
C ILE A 124 -12.12 -1.68 -16.35
N LEU A 125 -13.22 -0.98 -16.61
CA LEU A 125 -13.58 -0.50 -17.95
C LEU A 125 -12.60 0.56 -18.47
N GLU A 126 -12.17 1.48 -17.61
CA GLU A 126 -11.23 2.53 -17.96
C GLU A 126 -9.84 1.96 -18.32
N ALA A 127 -9.38 0.95 -17.56
CA ALA A 127 -8.15 0.23 -17.87
C ALA A 127 -8.23 -0.49 -19.24
N GLY A 128 -9.41 -0.99 -19.58
CA GLY A 128 -9.66 -1.67 -20.85
C GLY A 128 -9.08 -3.09 -20.89
N SER A 129 -9.02 -3.64 -22.10
CA SER A 129 -8.54 -5.01 -22.34
C SER A 129 -7.02 -5.10 -22.31
N ASP A 130 -6.49 -6.15 -21.67
CA ASP A 130 -5.07 -6.47 -21.64
C ASP A 130 -4.90 -7.99 -21.45
N ASP A 131 -4.15 -8.62 -22.35
CA ASP A 131 -3.88 -10.05 -22.30
C ASP A 131 -3.02 -10.50 -21.10
N ARG A 132 -2.34 -9.54 -20.46
CA ARG A 132 -1.42 -9.75 -19.33
C ARG A 132 -1.58 -8.68 -18.26
N LEU A 133 -2.83 -8.31 -17.95
CA LEU A 133 -3.12 -7.34 -16.90
C LEU A 133 -2.46 -7.76 -15.58
N GLN A 134 -1.72 -6.85 -14.97
CA GLN A 134 -1.11 -7.03 -13.66
C GLN A 134 -1.90 -6.27 -12.60
N ALA A 135 -2.42 -7.00 -11.62
CA ALA A 135 -3.02 -6.45 -10.42
C ALA A 135 -2.07 -6.64 -9.23
N SER A 136 -1.81 -5.58 -8.47
CA SER A 136 -0.92 -5.62 -7.30
C SER A 136 -1.38 -4.61 -6.26
N TYR A 137 -0.71 -4.53 -5.12
CA TYR A 137 -0.92 -3.52 -4.10
C TYR A 137 0.40 -3.16 -3.41
N CYS A 138 0.46 -1.99 -2.80
CA CYS A 138 1.51 -1.62 -1.86
C CYS A 138 0.90 -0.99 -0.60
N ILE A 139 1.68 -0.98 0.48
CA ILE A 139 1.29 -0.44 1.77
C ILE A 139 2.26 0.67 2.16
N LEU A 140 1.71 1.79 2.61
CA LEU A 140 2.44 2.87 3.27
C LEU A 140 1.99 2.93 4.73
N ASP A 141 2.92 2.79 5.67
CA ASP A 141 2.59 2.94 7.08
C ASP A 141 2.59 4.41 7.54
N ARG A 142 2.14 4.63 8.78
CA ARG A 142 2.00 5.97 9.37
C ARG A 142 3.30 6.77 9.50
N VAL A 143 4.48 6.12 9.46
CA VAL A 143 5.78 6.80 9.53
C VAL A 143 6.48 6.88 8.17
N GLY A 144 5.79 6.44 7.11
CA GLY A 144 6.26 6.51 5.74
C GLY A 144 7.09 5.32 5.27
N ASN A 145 7.13 4.21 6.01
CA ASN A 145 7.75 3.00 5.46
C ASN A 145 6.86 2.42 4.36
N SER A 146 7.47 2.08 3.23
CA SER A 146 6.78 1.51 2.06
C SER A 146 7.09 0.03 1.92
N SER A 147 6.06 -0.78 1.78
CA SER A 147 6.21 -2.23 1.56
C SER A 147 6.79 -2.59 0.20
N HIS A 148 6.93 -1.63 -0.72
CA HIS A 148 7.01 -1.88 -2.17
C HIS A 148 5.78 -2.65 -2.69
N TRP A 149 5.74 -2.92 -4.00
CA TRP A 149 4.65 -3.64 -4.63
C TRP A 149 4.67 -5.12 -4.23
N ALA A 150 3.52 -5.70 -3.92
CA ALA A 150 3.38 -7.14 -3.82
C ALA A 150 3.63 -7.81 -5.18
N PRO A 151 3.97 -9.11 -5.22
CA PRO A 151 4.11 -9.82 -6.48
C PRO A 151 2.77 -9.76 -7.25
N PRO A 152 2.79 -9.44 -8.55
CA PRO A 152 1.57 -9.18 -9.30
C PRO A 152 0.73 -10.45 -9.49
N ALA A 153 -0.58 -10.31 -9.34
CA ALA A 153 -1.55 -11.26 -9.85
C ALA A 153 -1.82 -10.95 -11.32
N CYS A 154 -1.49 -11.89 -12.20
CA CYS A 154 -1.74 -11.74 -13.64
C CYS A 154 -3.09 -12.34 -14.02
N LEU A 155 -3.86 -11.62 -14.82
CA LEU A 155 -5.08 -12.12 -15.45
C LEU A 155 -5.24 -11.59 -16.86
N ARG A 156 -6.05 -12.28 -17.66
CA ARG A 156 -6.42 -11.84 -18.99
C ARG A 156 -7.72 -11.04 -18.94
N VAL A 157 -7.73 -9.85 -19.51
CA VAL A 157 -8.93 -9.02 -19.69
C VAL A 157 -9.22 -8.88 -21.18
N ARG A 158 -10.39 -9.35 -21.61
CA ARG A 158 -10.85 -9.34 -23.00
C ARG A 158 -12.02 -8.38 -23.18
N GLY A 159 -12.26 -7.94 -24.41
CA GLY A 159 -13.35 -7.03 -24.78
C GLY A 159 -12.83 -5.82 -25.54
N GLU A 160 -13.74 -5.00 -26.06
CA GLU A 160 -13.33 -3.77 -26.74
C GLU A 160 -12.93 -2.69 -25.72
N ARG A 161 -11.80 -2.04 -25.97
CA ARG A 161 -11.39 -0.85 -25.22
C ARG A 161 -12.42 0.25 -25.47
N LEU A 162 -13.19 0.63 -24.45
CA LEU A 162 -13.99 1.86 -24.54
C LEU A 162 -13.03 3.03 -24.84
N PRO A 163 -13.35 3.91 -25.80
CA PRO A 163 -12.49 5.03 -26.13
C PRO A 163 -12.24 5.85 -24.86
N ARG A 164 -10.96 6.07 -24.52
CA ARG A 164 -10.55 6.93 -23.39
C ARG A 164 -11.17 8.31 -23.64
N HIS A 165 -12.26 8.63 -22.93
CA HIS A 165 -12.73 9.99 -22.86
C HIS A 165 -11.69 10.76 -22.06
N PHE A 166 -10.81 11.47 -22.76
CA PHE A 166 -9.96 12.48 -22.15
C PHE A 166 -10.90 13.52 -21.56
N TYR A 167 -11.14 13.47 -20.25
CA TYR A 167 -11.68 14.62 -19.53
C TYR A 167 -10.58 15.69 -19.55
N THR A 168 -10.60 16.54 -20.57
CA THR A 168 -9.96 17.86 -20.51
C THR A 168 -10.69 18.63 -19.41
N TYR A 169 -10.04 18.76 -18.25
CA TYR A 169 -10.39 19.80 -17.29
C TYR A 169 -9.98 21.15 -17.90
N SER A 170 -10.99 21.93 -18.29
CA SER A 170 -10.89 23.34 -18.67
C SER A 170 -10.58 24.22 -17.47
#